data_AF-A0A1J8QRN0-F1
#
_entry.id   AF-A0A1J8QRN0-F1
#
_cell.length_a   1.000
_cell.length_b   1.000
_cell.length_c   1.000
_cell.angle_alpha   90.00
_cell.angle_beta   90.00
_cell.angle_gamma   90.00
#
_symmetry.space_group_name_H-M   'P 1'
#
loop_
_entity.id
_entity.type
_entity.pdbx_description
1 polymer ?
#
loop_
_entity_poly.entity_id
_entity_poly.type
_entity_poly.pdbx_seq_one_letter_code
_entity_poly.pdbx_strand_id
1 'polypeptide(L)'
;MLSVYVGQDKLPTEIADRFYVALPLSKALRASEHDVDRGADIDQDLKEDLSRHGYLLPDAEDSFLHRLVVRRAGYYIDRGCAKLITTGKITVKSGREISHFSPTGLVFDDGSRVEADLVIFATGYSRTTIKHVAESLFGPKVADVVRDVGGWDSDCEPAGVWRPSGHKALWFAEGDLFAARFYSQFLALQIKAREMELLSPDQRSYVLK
;
A
#
# COMPACT_ATOMS: atom_id res chain seq x y z
N MET A 1 -9.57 -2.89 11.66
CA MET A 1 -9.48 -3.64 10.38
C MET A 1 -8.48 -4.79 10.45
N LEU A 2 -7.20 -4.59 10.82
CA LEU A 2 -6.22 -5.68 10.98
C LEU A 2 -6.42 -6.54 12.25
N SER A 3 -7.21 -6.08 13.20
CA SER A 3 -7.48 -6.76 14.48
C SER A 3 -8.12 -8.15 14.33
N VAL A 4 -8.85 -8.42 13.24
CA VAL A 4 -9.40 -9.76 13.00
C VAL A 4 -8.32 -10.81 12.65
N TYR A 5 -7.13 -10.36 12.25
CA TYR A 5 -6.01 -11.22 11.85
C TYR A 5 -4.89 -11.33 12.91
N VAL A 6 -4.93 -10.53 13.97
CA VAL A 6 -3.83 -10.38 14.93
C VAL A 6 -4.34 -10.55 16.37
N GLY A 7 -3.61 -11.31 17.20
CA GLY A 7 -3.94 -11.54 18.60
C GLY A 7 -4.12 -13.03 18.95
N GLN A 8 -4.32 -13.31 20.24
CA GLN A 8 -4.54 -14.68 20.74
C GLN A 8 -5.94 -15.21 20.38
N ASP A 9 -6.95 -14.34 20.30
CA ASP A 9 -8.34 -14.69 19.98
C ASP A 9 -8.72 -14.37 18.52
N LYS A 10 -7.79 -14.62 17.59
CA LYS A 10 -8.07 -14.33 16.17
C LYS A 10 -9.15 -15.25 15.61
N LEU A 11 -9.99 -14.71 14.73
CA LEU A 11 -10.98 -15.49 14.02
C LEU A 11 -10.29 -16.48 13.06
N PRO A 12 -10.92 -17.63 12.76
CA PRO A 12 -10.49 -18.46 11.65
C PRO A 12 -10.38 -17.62 10.38
N THR A 13 -9.32 -17.84 9.59
CA THR A 13 -8.95 -16.97 8.46
C THR A 13 -10.10 -16.76 7.48
N GLU A 14 -10.88 -17.80 7.18
CA GLU A 14 -12.04 -17.70 6.29
C GLU A 14 -13.11 -16.73 6.82
N ILE A 15 -13.35 -16.74 8.14
CA ILE A 15 -14.30 -15.83 8.78
C ILE A 15 -13.74 -14.41 8.78
N ALA A 16 -12.45 -14.25 9.08
CA ALA A 16 -11.78 -12.96 9.06
C ALA A 16 -11.80 -12.33 7.66
N ASP A 17 -11.52 -13.11 6.61
CA ASP A 17 -11.55 -12.68 5.21
C ASP A 17 -12.96 -12.19 4.82
N ARG A 18 -14.01 -12.95 5.18
CA ARG A 18 -15.41 -12.53 4.94
C ARG A 18 -15.79 -11.28 5.72
N PHE A 19 -15.35 -11.16 6.97
CA PHE A 19 -15.61 -9.97 7.78
C PHE A 19 -14.93 -8.73 7.20
N TYR A 20 -13.72 -8.87 6.67
CA TYR A 20 -12.96 -7.79 6.06
C TYR A 20 -13.70 -7.14 4.88
N VAL A 21 -14.39 -7.94 4.05
CA VAL A 21 -15.16 -7.45 2.90
C VAL A 21 -16.63 -7.16 3.22
N ALA A 22 -17.09 -7.46 4.44
CA ALA A 22 -18.50 -7.29 4.81
C ALA A 22 -18.89 -5.80 4.97
N LEU A 23 -17.91 -4.91 5.13
CA LEU A 23 -18.10 -3.47 5.25
C LEU A 23 -17.72 -2.79 3.92
N PRO A 24 -18.63 -2.02 3.30
CA PRO A 24 -18.28 -1.21 2.15
C PRO A 24 -17.08 -0.31 2.46
N LEU A 25 -16.07 -0.30 1.59
CA LEU A 25 -14.81 0.40 1.83
C LEU A 25 -15.01 1.91 2.00
N SER A 26 -15.98 2.49 1.29
CA SER A 26 -16.42 3.89 1.44
C SER A 26 -16.94 4.22 2.85
N LYS A 27 -17.48 3.24 3.58
CA LYS A 27 -17.92 3.37 4.97
C LYS A 27 -16.81 3.06 5.96
N ALA A 28 -15.93 2.11 5.63
CA ALA A 28 -14.80 1.72 6.46
C ALA A 28 -13.84 2.89 6.72
N LEU A 29 -13.57 3.73 5.69
CA LEU A 29 -12.72 4.91 5.85
C LEU A 29 -13.27 5.89 6.90
N ARG A 30 -14.56 6.25 6.82
CA ARG A 30 -15.19 7.14 7.81
C ARG A 30 -15.25 6.52 9.20
N ALA A 31 -15.54 5.23 9.29
CA ALA A 31 -15.56 4.52 10.58
C ALA A 31 -14.16 4.51 11.25
N SER A 32 -13.10 4.63 10.46
CA SER A 32 -11.72 4.61 10.97
C SER A 32 -11.21 5.96 11.47
N GLU A 33 -11.88 7.08 11.16
CA GLU A 33 -11.46 8.43 11.61
C GLU A 33 -11.37 8.49 13.14
N HIS A 34 -12.39 7.99 13.84
CA HIS A 34 -12.41 7.94 15.30
C HIS A 34 -11.28 7.06 15.89
N ASP A 35 -10.95 5.95 15.22
CA ASP A 35 -9.83 5.09 15.66
C ASP A 35 -8.47 5.78 15.43
N VAL A 36 -8.34 6.56 14.36
CA VAL A 36 -7.16 7.38 14.07
C VAL A 36 -6.99 8.47 15.12
N ASP A 37 -8.07 9.16 15.50
CA ASP A 37 -8.04 10.20 16.53
C ASP A 37 -7.62 9.63 17.89
N ARG A 38 -8.24 8.51 18.31
CA ARG A 38 -7.85 7.80 19.53
C ARG A 38 -6.40 7.34 19.50
N GLY A 39 -5.96 6.80 18.36
CA GLY A 39 -4.57 6.42 18.17
C GLY A 39 -3.63 7.62 18.26
N ALA A 40 -4.06 8.78 17.75
CA ALA A 40 -3.28 10.00 17.83
C ALA A 40 -3.07 10.47 19.27
N ASP A 41 -4.12 10.41 20.10
CA ASP A 41 -4.03 10.72 21.53
C ASP A 41 -3.12 9.75 22.29
N ILE A 42 -3.23 8.45 22.01
CA ILE A 42 -2.41 7.40 22.65
C ILE A 42 -0.93 7.58 22.28
N ASP A 43 -0.65 7.91 21.01
CA ASP A 43 0.71 8.05 20.49
C ASP A 43 1.29 9.46 20.69
N GLN A 44 0.59 10.36 21.39
CA GLN A 44 0.98 11.78 21.48
C GLN A 44 2.40 11.97 22.04
N ASP A 45 2.70 11.35 23.20
CA ASP A 45 4.03 11.44 23.82
C ASP A 45 5.13 10.91 22.90
N LEU A 46 4.86 9.78 22.23
CA LEU A 46 5.78 9.16 21.28
C LEU A 46 6.04 10.07 20.07
N LYS A 47 4.98 10.67 19.52
CA LYS A 47 5.07 11.61 18.40
C LYS A 47 5.91 12.82 18.76
N GLU A 48 5.66 13.41 19.93
CA GLU A 48 6.45 14.54 20.41
C GLU A 48 7.93 14.16 20.58
N ASP A 49 8.22 13.01 21.17
CA ASP A 49 9.59 12.50 21.33
C ASP A 49 10.28 12.26 19.99
N LEU A 50 9.59 11.65 19.03
CA LEU A 50 10.11 11.41 17.68
C LEU A 50 10.39 12.73 16.94
N SER A 51 9.46 13.68 17.03
CA SER A 51 9.61 15.02 16.43
C SER A 51 10.82 15.76 17.03
N ARG A 52 11.02 15.69 18.36
CA ARG A 52 12.21 16.24 19.04
C ARG A 52 13.52 15.67 18.51
N HIS A 53 13.52 14.42 18.02
CA HIS A 53 14.69 13.75 17.44
C HIS A 53 14.78 13.89 15.91
N GLY A 54 14.01 14.80 15.31
CA GLY A 54 14.07 15.12 13.89
C GLY A 54 13.29 14.18 12.99
N TYR A 55 12.46 13.29 13.54
CA TYR A 55 11.57 12.45 12.73
C TYR A 55 10.39 13.28 12.21
N LEU A 56 10.14 13.22 10.89
CA LEU A 56 9.01 13.93 10.27
C LEU A 56 7.71 13.14 10.45
N LEU A 57 6.75 13.76 11.11
CA LEU A 57 5.41 13.20 11.29
C LEU A 57 4.49 13.60 10.13
N PRO A 58 3.58 12.72 9.70
CA PRO A 58 2.55 13.06 8.74
C PRO A 58 1.50 14.02 9.34
N ASP A 59 0.90 14.82 8.48
CA ASP A 59 -0.28 15.61 8.82
C ASP A 59 -1.53 14.72 8.96
N ALA A 60 -2.62 15.24 9.54
CA ALA A 60 -3.85 14.48 9.78
C ALA A 60 -4.45 13.88 8.50
N GLU A 61 -4.35 14.59 7.37
CA GLU A 61 -4.84 14.15 6.06
C GLU A 61 -4.01 13.00 5.46
N ASP A 62 -2.75 12.83 5.89
CA ASP A 62 -1.84 11.77 5.42
C ASP A 62 -1.68 10.64 6.46
N SER A 63 -2.81 10.23 7.03
CA SER A 63 -2.92 9.21 8.08
C SER A 63 -2.34 7.85 7.70
N PHE A 64 -2.14 6.96 8.69
CA PHE A 64 -1.67 5.59 8.46
C PHE A 64 -2.55 4.84 7.43
N LEU A 65 -3.87 4.97 7.54
CA LEU A 65 -4.80 4.29 6.63
C LEU A 65 -4.77 4.90 5.23
N HIS A 66 -4.66 6.23 5.11
CA HIS A 66 -4.42 6.86 3.82
C HIS A 66 -3.13 6.33 3.16
N ARG A 67 -2.04 6.26 3.92
CA ARG A 67 -0.74 5.78 3.43
C ARG A 67 -0.76 4.29 3.04
N LEU A 68 -1.48 3.46 3.79
CA LEU A 68 -1.61 2.02 3.54
C LEU A 68 -2.53 1.73 2.34
N VAL A 69 -3.69 2.39 2.26
CA VAL A 69 -4.81 1.99 1.39
C VAL A 69 -4.86 2.81 0.09
N VAL A 70 -4.49 4.09 0.14
CA VAL A 70 -4.55 5.01 -1.01
C VAL A 70 -3.15 5.22 -1.60
N ARG A 71 -2.21 5.72 -0.79
CA ARG A 71 -0.82 5.99 -1.22
C ARG A 71 -0.02 4.72 -1.50
N ARG A 72 -0.40 3.62 -0.83
CA ARG A 72 0.26 2.29 -0.83
C ARG A 72 1.76 2.32 -0.56
N ALA A 73 2.23 3.31 0.22
CA ALA A 73 3.64 3.50 0.54
C ALA A 73 3.83 4.52 1.66
N GLY A 74 5.03 4.54 2.25
CA GLY A 74 5.47 5.60 3.16
C GLY A 74 4.86 5.54 4.55
N TYR A 75 4.25 4.42 4.95
CA TYR A 75 3.86 4.20 6.34
C TYR A 75 4.96 3.48 7.11
N TYR A 76 4.98 3.67 8.43
CA TYR A 76 5.90 3.03 9.35
C TYR A 76 5.09 2.33 10.45
N ILE A 77 5.46 1.09 10.77
CA ILE A 77 4.88 0.33 11.88
C ILE A 77 6.00 0.11 12.88
N ASP A 78 5.87 0.69 14.06
CA ASP A 78 6.91 0.54 15.07
C ASP A 78 7.01 -0.92 15.57
N ARG A 79 8.24 -1.43 15.57
CA ARG A 79 8.61 -2.71 16.15
C ARG A 79 9.76 -2.56 17.16
N GLY A 80 9.93 -1.35 17.68
CA GLY A 80 10.96 -0.98 18.67
C GLY A 80 12.04 -0.02 18.15
N CYS A 81 12.03 0.36 16.87
CA CYS A 81 13.00 1.31 16.33
C CYS A 81 12.69 2.75 16.77
N ALA A 82 11.42 3.09 17.03
CA ALA A 82 11.06 4.39 17.60
C ALA A 82 11.79 4.63 18.93
N LYS A 83 11.85 3.63 19.82
CA LYS A 83 12.61 3.72 21.07
C LYS A 83 14.11 3.94 20.84
N LEU A 84 14.70 3.37 19.79
CA LEU A 84 16.12 3.59 19.47
C LEU A 84 16.36 5.03 19.00
N ILE A 85 15.42 5.62 18.26
CA ILE A 85 15.45 7.04 17.89
C ILE A 85 15.35 7.92 19.13
N THR A 86 14.33 7.69 19.97
CA THR A 86 14.05 8.56 21.13
C THR A 86 15.05 8.41 22.27
N THR A 87 15.83 7.32 22.30
CA THR A 87 16.96 7.14 23.23
C THR A 87 18.31 7.56 22.63
N GLY A 88 18.32 8.17 21.44
CA GLY A 88 19.52 8.70 20.78
C GLY A 88 20.45 7.64 20.20
N LYS A 89 20.05 6.37 20.17
CA LYS A 89 20.82 5.29 19.53
C LYS A 89 20.76 5.35 18.01
N ILE A 90 19.71 5.94 17.45
CA ILE A 90 19.57 6.25 16.03
C ILE A 90 19.39 7.75 15.90
N THR A 91 20.28 8.39 15.16
CA THR A 91 20.14 9.80 14.80
C THR A 91 19.34 9.92 13.50
N VAL A 92 18.32 10.77 13.49
CA VAL A 92 17.53 11.07 12.29
C VAL A 92 17.95 12.44 11.76
N LYS A 93 18.25 12.52 10.46
CA LYS A 93 18.51 13.78 9.76
C LYS A 93 17.46 13.95 8.67
N SER A 94 16.62 14.98 8.83
CA SER A 94 15.48 15.26 7.96
C SER A 94 15.62 16.63 7.30
N GLY A 95 14.85 16.87 6.22
CA GLY A 95 14.75 18.17 5.55
C GLY A 95 15.99 18.58 4.75
N ARG A 96 16.92 17.66 4.52
CA ARG A 96 18.14 17.86 3.75
C ARG A 96 18.34 16.70 2.79
N GLU A 97 18.63 16.99 1.53
CA GLU A 97 18.94 15.97 0.55
C GLU A 97 20.44 15.63 0.56
N ILE A 98 20.76 14.41 0.16
CA ILE A 98 22.16 13.98 -0.03
C ILE A 98 22.63 14.59 -1.35
N SER A 99 23.69 15.39 -1.30
CA SER A 99 24.30 15.99 -2.49
C SER A 99 25.23 14.99 -3.20
N HIS A 100 26.14 14.36 -2.45
CA HIS A 100 27.08 13.38 -2.97
C HIS A 100 27.73 12.57 -1.85
N PHE A 101 28.37 11.47 -2.23
CA PHE A 101 29.22 10.67 -1.35
C PHE A 101 30.62 11.27 -1.30
N SER A 102 31.22 11.29 -0.12
CA SER A 102 32.66 11.52 0.04
C SER A 102 33.38 10.18 0.24
N PRO A 103 34.71 10.14 0.17
CA PRO A 103 35.48 8.95 0.50
C PRO A 103 35.25 8.41 1.92
N THR A 104 34.70 9.23 2.83
CA THR A 104 34.50 8.89 4.25
C THR A 104 33.03 8.95 4.70
N GLY A 105 32.07 9.17 3.79
CA GLY A 105 30.65 9.24 4.14
C GLY A 105 29.78 10.05 3.18
N LEU A 106 28.91 10.88 3.74
CA LEU A 106 27.86 11.62 3.03
C LEU A 106 28.01 13.13 3.19
N VAL A 107 27.72 13.87 2.13
CA VAL A 107 27.61 15.34 2.17
C VAL A 107 26.21 15.74 1.72
N PHE A 108 25.58 16.63 2.48
CA PHE A 108 24.22 17.11 2.24
C PHE A 108 24.21 18.43 1.45
N ASP A 109 23.05 18.81 0.94
CA ASP A 109 22.83 20.05 0.17
C ASP A 109 23.23 21.34 0.92
N ASP A 110 23.16 21.34 2.25
CA ASP A 110 23.57 22.44 3.14
C ASP A 110 25.08 22.44 3.46
N GLY A 111 25.84 21.51 2.87
CA GLY A 111 27.28 21.34 3.09
C GLY A 111 27.64 20.56 4.35
N SER A 112 26.66 20.18 5.19
CA SER A 112 26.91 19.33 6.36
C SER A 112 27.37 17.94 5.95
N ARG A 113 28.11 17.26 6.84
CA ARG A 113 28.74 15.97 6.57
C ARG A 113 28.41 14.94 7.65
N VAL A 114 28.28 13.70 7.24
CA VAL A 114 28.16 12.53 8.12
C VAL A 114 29.22 11.52 7.70
N GLU A 115 30.13 11.18 8.61
CA GLU A 115 31.08 10.09 8.40
C GLU A 115 30.37 8.74 8.56
N ALA A 116 30.71 7.78 7.69
CA ALA A 116 30.11 6.46 7.71
C ALA A 116 31.08 5.41 7.16
N ASP A 117 31.26 4.31 7.89
CA ASP A 117 32.01 3.14 7.44
C ASP A 117 31.20 2.28 6.45
N LEU A 118 29.87 2.37 6.51
CA LEU A 118 28.93 1.63 5.66
C LEU A 118 27.72 2.50 5.32
N VAL A 119 27.34 2.51 4.04
CA VAL A 119 26.08 3.12 3.59
C VAL A 119 25.16 2.04 3.02
N ILE A 120 23.93 2.00 3.53
CA ILE A 120 22.88 1.05 3.11
C ILE A 120 21.80 1.82 2.38
N PHE A 121 21.51 1.44 1.13
CA PHE A 121 20.43 2.01 0.35
C PHE A 121 19.10 1.33 0.70
N ALA A 122 18.37 1.92 1.64
CA ALA A 122 17.01 1.51 2.01
C ALA A 122 15.94 2.37 1.30
N THR A 123 16.13 2.64 0.00
CA THR A 123 15.34 3.61 -0.79
C THR A 123 14.00 3.10 -1.32
N GLY A 124 13.63 1.87 -0.96
CA GLY A 124 12.38 1.23 -1.38
C GLY A 124 12.36 0.85 -2.86
N TYR A 125 11.16 0.77 -3.43
CA TYR A 125 10.92 0.37 -4.82
C TYR A 125 10.28 1.53 -5.60
N SER A 126 10.51 1.56 -6.92
CA SER A 126 9.78 2.48 -7.80
C SER A 126 8.28 2.21 -7.70
N ARG A 127 7.47 3.27 -7.85
CA ARG A 127 6.01 3.14 -8.02
C ARG A 127 5.71 2.53 -9.39
N THR A 128 5.87 1.22 -9.51
CA THR A 128 5.53 0.49 -10.72
C THR A 128 4.04 0.21 -10.71
N THR A 129 3.28 0.88 -11.57
CA THR A 129 1.86 0.55 -11.75
C THR A 129 1.73 -0.74 -12.54
N ILE A 130 0.61 -1.45 -12.39
CA ILE A 130 0.29 -2.62 -13.20
C ILE A 130 0.38 -2.31 -14.70
N LYS A 131 0.01 -1.10 -15.12
CA LYS A 131 0.13 -0.65 -16.51
C LYS A 131 1.60 -0.62 -16.98
N HIS A 132 2.52 -0.12 -16.15
CA HIS A 132 3.96 -0.19 -16.46
C HIS A 132 4.46 -1.63 -16.53
N VAL A 133 3.97 -2.53 -15.67
CA VAL A 133 4.29 -3.96 -15.75
C VAL A 133 3.80 -4.56 -17.08
N ALA A 134 2.56 -4.26 -17.46
CA ALA A 134 1.98 -4.73 -18.72
C ALA A 134 2.76 -4.22 -19.94
N GLU A 135 3.15 -2.95 -19.94
CA GLU A 135 3.96 -2.34 -21.00
C GLU A 135 5.35 -2.99 -21.10
N SER A 136 6.02 -3.16 -19.97
CA SER A 136 7.36 -3.76 -19.92
C SER A 136 7.38 -5.21 -20.41
N LEU A 137 6.36 -6.00 -20.07
CA LEU A 137 6.29 -7.41 -20.43
C LEU A 137 5.73 -7.66 -21.83
N PHE A 138 4.72 -6.89 -22.25
CA PHE A 138 3.92 -7.19 -23.44
C PHE A 138 3.90 -6.06 -24.48
N GLY A 139 4.54 -4.93 -24.19
CA GLY A 139 4.63 -3.76 -25.05
C GLY A 139 3.45 -2.80 -24.93
N PRO A 140 3.59 -1.60 -25.54
CA PRO A 140 2.64 -0.49 -25.37
C PRO A 140 1.22 -0.82 -25.85
N LYS A 141 1.09 -1.63 -26.92
CA LYS A 141 -0.23 -2.02 -27.46
C LYS A 141 -1.09 -2.80 -26.45
N VAL A 142 -0.46 -3.62 -25.61
CA VAL A 142 -1.17 -4.36 -24.56
C VAL A 142 -1.43 -3.45 -23.38
N ALA A 143 -0.49 -2.57 -23.03
CA ALA A 143 -0.69 -1.60 -21.96
C ALA A 143 -1.85 -0.63 -22.25
N ASP A 144 -2.03 -0.21 -23.50
CA ASP A 144 -3.10 0.73 -23.90
C ASP A 144 -4.50 0.16 -23.73
N VAL A 145 -4.66 -1.17 -23.81
CA VAL A 145 -5.96 -1.83 -23.58
C VAL A 145 -6.21 -2.15 -22.11
N VAL A 146 -5.16 -2.12 -21.26
CA VAL A 146 -5.29 -2.30 -19.82
C VAL A 146 -5.88 -1.03 -19.21
N ARG A 147 -7.07 -1.15 -18.62
CA ARG A 147 -7.81 -0.06 -17.97
C ARG A 147 -7.37 0.14 -16.52
N ASP A 148 -7.81 1.24 -15.90
CA ASP A 148 -7.42 1.68 -14.55
C ASP A 148 -7.15 0.53 -13.58
N VAL A 149 -5.86 0.34 -13.29
CA VAL A 149 -5.33 -0.77 -12.48
C VAL A 149 -4.51 -0.22 -11.33
N GLY A 150 -4.76 -0.72 -10.12
CA GLY A 150 -3.94 -0.42 -8.93
C GLY A 150 -4.46 0.72 -8.04
N GLY A 151 -5.72 1.12 -8.20
CA GLY A 151 -6.40 2.13 -7.39
C GLY A 151 -7.82 1.73 -6.98
N TRP A 152 -8.65 2.73 -6.67
CA TRP A 152 -10.09 2.57 -6.41
C TRP A 152 -10.89 2.99 -7.63
N ASP A 153 -11.91 2.23 -8.02
CA ASP A 153 -12.86 2.62 -9.06
C ASP A 153 -13.97 3.53 -8.49
N SER A 154 -14.93 3.94 -9.34
CA SER A 154 -16.06 4.79 -8.94
C SER A 154 -16.95 4.18 -7.86
N ASP A 155 -16.92 2.85 -7.72
CA ASP A 155 -17.69 2.12 -6.72
C ASP A 155 -16.90 1.91 -5.41
N CYS A 156 -15.69 2.48 -5.34
CA CYS A 156 -14.73 2.27 -4.25
C CYS A 156 -14.31 0.80 -4.10
N GLU A 157 -14.11 0.11 -5.23
CA GLU A 157 -13.54 -1.25 -5.30
C GLU A 157 -12.14 -1.24 -5.94
N PRO A 158 -11.30 -2.28 -5.74
CA PRO A 158 -9.99 -2.36 -6.40
C PRO A 158 -10.11 -2.35 -7.93
N ALA A 159 -9.68 -1.26 -8.56
CA ALA A 159 -9.79 -1.04 -9.99
C ALA A 159 -8.88 -2.01 -10.76
N GLY A 160 -9.45 -2.75 -11.72
CA GLY A 160 -8.70 -3.59 -12.68
C GLY A 160 -7.96 -4.79 -12.09
N VAL A 161 -8.06 -5.05 -10.78
CA VAL A 161 -7.43 -6.19 -10.09
C VAL A 161 -8.51 -7.24 -9.76
N TRP A 162 -8.19 -8.52 -9.95
CA TRP A 162 -9.10 -9.67 -9.77
C TRP A 162 -10.36 -9.65 -10.67
N ARG A 163 -10.37 -8.75 -11.66
CA ARG A 163 -11.43 -8.48 -12.65
C ARG A 163 -10.79 -8.35 -14.04
N PRO A 164 -11.57 -8.33 -15.13
CA PRO A 164 -11.01 -8.20 -16.48
C PRO A 164 -10.22 -6.91 -16.64
N SER A 165 -9.02 -7.03 -17.19
CA SER A 165 -8.13 -5.88 -17.39
C SER A 165 -8.53 -4.97 -18.55
N GLY A 166 -9.48 -5.39 -19.39
CA GLY A 166 -9.77 -4.80 -20.70
C GLY A 166 -9.15 -5.59 -21.86
N HIS A 167 -8.15 -6.43 -21.60
CA HIS A 167 -7.63 -7.40 -22.56
C HIS A 167 -8.31 -8.78 -22.41
N LYS A 168 -8.57 -9.46 -23.54
CA LYS A 168 -9.39 -10.70 -23.62
C LYS A 168 -8.86 -11.88 -22.81
N ALA A 169 -7.56 -11.92 -22.55
CA ALA A 169 -6.86 -13.06 -21.97
C ALA A 169 -5.81 -12.64 -20.92
N LEU A 170 -5.99 -11.47 -20.29
CA LEU A 170 -5.06 -10.96 -19.29
C LEU A 170 -5.81 -10.48 -18.06
N TRP A 171 -5.34 -10.90 -16.89
CA TRP A 171 -5.85 -10.51 -15.58
C TRP A 171 -4.69 -10.22 -14.65
N PHE A 172 -4.94 -9.37 -13.66
CA PHE A 172 -3.96 -9.02 -12.63
C PHE A 172 -4.47 -9.47 -11.27
N ALA A 173 -3.60 -10.14 -10.53
CA ALA A 173 -3.80 -10.55 -9.15
C ALA A 173 -2.82 -9.75 -8.29
N GLU A 174 -3.34 -8.77 -7.55
CA GLU A 174 -2.57 -7.84 -6.73
C GLU A 174 -3.16 -7.79 -5.31
N GLY A 175 -2.36 -7.36 -4.35
CA GLY A 175 -2.73 -7.24 -2.95
C GLY A 175 -1.96 -8.22 -2.08
N ASP A 176 -2.42 -8.35 -0.85
CA ASP A 176 -1.81 -9.20 0.17
C ASP A 176 -2.38 -10.62 0.14
N LEU A 177 -2.01 -11.41 1.16
CA LEU A 177 -2.50 -12.78 1.31
C LEU A 177 -4.02 -12.83 1.52
N PHE A 178 -4.63 -11.82 2.12
CA PHE A 178 -6.09 -11.75 2.22
C PHE A 178 -6.70 -11.61 0.82
N ALA A 179 -6.21 -10.67 0.01
CA ALA A 179 -6.71 -10.46 -1.35
C ALA A 179 -6.56 -11.75 -2.18
N ALA A 180 -5.42 -12.43 -2.07
CA ALA A 180 -5.19 -13.70 -2.75
C ALA A 180 -6.17 -14.80 -2.32
N ARG A 181 -6.40 -14.99 -1.02
CA ARG A 181 -7.34 -16.01 -0.53
C ARG A 181 -8.77 -15.71 -0.92
N PHE A 182 -9.18 -14.47 -0.81
CA PHE A 182 -10.57 -14.08 -1.03
C PHE A 182 -10.91 -13.97 -2.52
N TYR A 183 -10.10 -13.25 -3.30
CA TYR A 183 -10.47 -12.90 -4.68
C TYR A 183 -10.09 -13.95 -5.73
N SER A 184 -9.14 -14.85 -5.45
CA SER A 184 -8.70 -15.86 -6.42
C SER A 184 -9.84 -16.79 -6.85
N GLN A 185 -10.74 -17.17 -5.95
CA GLN A 185 -11.91 -17.99 -6.29
C GLN A 185 -12.81 -17.28 -7.30
N PHE A 186 -13.09 -15.99 -7.08
CA PHE A 186 -13.93 -15.21 -8.01
C PHE A 186 -13.25 -15.04 -9.36
N LEU A 187 -11.94 -14.80 -9.40
CA LEU A 187 -11.19 -14.74 -10.64
C LEU A 187 -11.24 -16.07 -11.41
N ALA A 188 -11.03 -17.19 -10.72
CA ALA A 188 -11.10 -18.52 -11.33
C ALA A 188 -12.50 -18.81 -11.90
N LEU A 189 -13.57 -18.47 -11.17
CA LEU A 189 -14.94 -18.63 -11.65
C LEU A 189 -15.24 -17.76 -12.87
N GLN A 190 -14.74 -16.51 -12.89
CA GLN A 190 -14.87 -15.63 -14.05
C GLN A 190 -14.16 -16.20 -15.29
N ILE A 191 -12.94 -16.71 -15.14
CA ILE A 191 -12.20 -17.33 -16.24
C ILE A 191 -12.92 -18.59 -16.71
N LYS A 192 -13.32 -19.48 -15.79
CA LYS A 192 -14.08 -20.69 -16.12
C LYS A 192 -15.38 -20.38 -16.89
N ALA A 193 -16.13 -19.36 -16.45
CA ALA A 193 -17.35 -18.94 -17.14
C ALA A 193 -17.09 -18.41 -18.56
N ARG A 194 -15.93 -17.79 -18.81
CA ARG A 194 -15.52 -17.38 -20.17
C ARG A 194 -15.19 -18.56 -21.06
N GLU A 195 -14.36 -19.47 -20.56
CA GLU A 195 -13.96 -20.69 -21.30
C GLU A 195 -15.15 -21.59 -21.64
N MET A 196 -16.17 -21.60 -20.77
CA MET A 196 -17.41 -22.35 -20.99
C MET A 196 -18.49 -21.55 -21.74
N GLU A 197 -18.17 -20.34 -22.22
CA GLU A 197 -19.08 -19.44 -22.95
C GLU A 197 -20.36 -19.06 -22.19
N LEU A 198 -20.35 -19.14 -20.85
CA LEU A 198 -21.51 -18.87 -19.99
C LEU A 198 -21.78 -17.38 -19.76
N LEU A 199 -20.81 -16.51 -20.04
CA LEU A 199 -20.98 -15.06 -19.90
C LEU A 199 -21.70 -14.46 -21.11
N SER A 200 -22.67 -13.58 -20.86
CA SER A 200 -23.30 -12.77 -21.91
C SER A 200 -22.27 -11.84 -22.59
N PRO A 201 -22.52 -11.38 -23.83
CA PRO A 201 -21.63 -10.42 -24.50
C PRO A 201 -21.33 -9.18 -23.66
N ASP A 202 -22.30 -8.69 -22.90
CA ASP A 202 -22.15 -7.53 -22.01
C ASP A 202 -21.24 -7.84 -20.82
N GLN A 203 -21.39 -9.02 -20.20
CA GLN A 203 -20.55 -9.52 -19.10
C GLN A 203 -19.10 -9.85 -19.52
N ARG A 204 -18.86 -10.07 -20.81
CA ARG A 204 -17.51 -10.28 -21.36
C ARG A 204 -16.72 -8.97 -21.45
N SER A 205 -17.41 -7.83 -21.45
CA SER A 205 -16.80 -6.53 -21.72
C SER A 205 -16.30 -5.80 -20.47
N TYR A 206 -17.04 -5.83 -19.33
CA TYR A 206 -16.82 -4.92 -18.18
C TYR A 206 -16.47 -3.48 -18.62
N VAL A 207 -16.98 -3.07 -19.78
CA VAL A 207 -16.88 -1.69 -20.27
C VAL A 207 -18.03 -0.99 -19.57
N LEU A 208 -17.75 -0.38 -18.42
CA LEU A 208 -18.59 0.72 -17.96
C LEU A 208 -18.63 1.72 -19.13
N LYS A 209 -19.85 2.00 -19.62
CA LYS A 209 -20.09 3.06 -20.60
C LYS A 209 -19.78 4.41 -19.96
#